data_AF-A0A4Q7DZX7-F1
#
_entry.id   AF-A0A4Q7DZX7-F1
#
_cell.length_a   1.000
_cell.length_b   1.000
_cell.length_c   1.000
_cell.angle_alpha   90.00
_cell.angle_beta   90.00
_cell.angle_gamma   90.00
#
_symmetry.space_group_name_H-M   'P 1'
#
loop_
_entity.id
_entity.type
_entity.pdbx_description
1 polymer ?
#
loop_
_entity_poly.entity_id
_entity_poly.type
_entity_poly.pdbx_seq_one_letter_code
_entity_poly.pdbx_strand_id
1 'polypeptide(L)'
;MRYKYPRTPHLPWSLGATSDDLRQGNTRLFEGKAVIVTEKMDGENTTLYSDYLHARSIDSRYHPSRAWVKSLQGKIGYQIPRGWRICGENLYARHSIEYSNLKSFFLAFSVWNERNICLSWQDTQLFLKQLGLASPKVLYSGLWCETQIRQIKLDLHKQEGYVVRLADSFSYEDFAQSVAKWVRADHVTTDTHWMHSEVVPNSLVSQGE
;
A
#
# COMPACT_ATOMS: atom_id res chain seq x y z
N MET A 1 17.44 12.98 -0.64
CA MET A 1 17.65 11.54 -0.35
C MET A 1 16.39 10.78 -0.75
N ARG A 2 16.52 9.55 -1.27
CA ARG A 2 15.37 8.68 -1.59
C ARG A 2 15.27 7.58 -0.55
N TYR A 3 14.06 7.19 -0.19
CA TYR A 3 13.79 6.21 0.86
C TYR A 3 13.07 5.00 0.29
N LYS A 4 13.55 3.80 0.64
CA LYS A 4 12.82 2.55 0.40
C LYS A 4 11.53 2.56 1.22
N TYR A 5 10.43 2.02 0.72
CA TYR A 5 9.31 1.73 1.62
C TYR A 5 9.69 0.56 2.55
N PRO A 6 9.54 0.65 3.89
CA PRO A 6 9.98 -0.42 4.79
C PRO A 6 9.16 -1.70 4.64
N ARG A 7 9.69 -2.83 5.13
CA ARG A 7 8.98 -4.13 5.02
C ARG A 7 7.88 -4.12 6.06
N THR A 8 6.64 -4.37 5.64
CA THR A 8 5.50 -4.42 6.56
C THR A 8 5.49 -5.76 7.29
N PRO A 9 5.61 -5.79 8.63
CA PRO A 9 5.53 -7.03 9.39
C PRO A 9 4.14 -7.66 9.33
N HIS A 10 4.07 -8.98 9.35
CA HIS A 10 2.83 -9.73 9.46
C HIS A 10 2.27 -9.67 10.88
N LEU A 11 0.94 -9.58 10.99
CA LEU A 11 0.23 -9.81 12.24
C LEU A 11 0.41 -11.26 12.70
N PRO A 12 0.33 -11.56 14.03
CA PRO A 12 0.57 -12.90 14.55
C PRO A 12 -0.33 -13.99 13.95
N TRP A 13 -1.54 -13.63 13.51
CA TRP A 13 -2.51 -14.54 12.88
C TRP A 13 -2.54 -14.46 11.35
N SER A 14 -1.54 -13.82 10.72
CA SER A 14 -1.42 -13.82 9.26
C SER A 14 -1.09 -15.20 8.73
N LEU A 15 -1.89 -15.68 7.77
CA LEU A 15 -1.78 -17.04 7.24
C LEU A 15 -0.71 -17.14 6.15
N GLY A 16 -0.60 -16.14 5.29
CA GLY A 16 0.37 -16.11 4.18
C GLY A 16 1.78 -15.67 4.55
N ALA A 17 2.19 -15.79 5.80
CA ALA A 17 3.55 -15.43 6.21
C ALA A 17 4.52 -16.59 5.95
N THR A 18 5.67 -16.31 5.35
CA THR A 18 6.75 -17.29 5.10
C THR A 18 7.85 -17.20 6.17
N SER A 19 8.96 -17.94 6.01
CA SER A 19 10.13 -17.88 6.90
C SER A 19 10.94 -16.60 6.74
N ASP A 20 10.91 -15.99 5.55
CA ASP A 20 11.70 -14.79 5.21
C ASP A 20 10.97 -13.48 5.56
N ASP A 21 9.71 -13.60 6.00
CA ASP A 21 8.86 -12.48 6.34
C ASP A 21 9.11 -11.96 7.76
N LEU A 22 9.05 -10.63 7.90
CA LEU A 22 8.97 -10.00 9.22
C LEU A 22 7.61 -10.33 9.85
N ARG A 23 7.62 -10.72 11.13
CA ARG A 23 6.40 -11.01 11.91
C ARG A 23 6.39 -10.17 13.18
N GLN A 24 5.21 -9.69 13.54
CA GLN A 24 4.98 -9.13 14.87
C GLN A 24 4.94 -10.26 15.90
N GLY A 25 5.65 -10.09 17.01
CA GLY A 25 5.58 -11.02 18.13
C GLY A 25 4.26 -10.91 18.93
N ASN A 26 3.65 -9.72 18.94
CA ASN A 26 2.34 -9.45 19.55
C ASN A 26 1.74 -8.16 18.97
N THR A 27 0.55 -7.80 19.42
CA THR A 27 -0.21 -6.62 18.96
C THR A 27 -0.21 -5.46 19.96
N ARG A 28 0.60 -5.52 21.03
CA ARG A 28 0.65 -4.51 22.10
C ARG A 28 0.96 -3.10 21.59
N LEU A 29 1.73 -3.02 20.50
CA LEU A 29 2.06 -1.77 19.82
C LEU A 29 0.83 -0.97 19.33
N PHE A 30 -0.33 -1.62 19.16
CA PHE A 30 -1.59 -0.98 18.79
C PHE A 30 -2.55 -0.77 19.97
N GLU A 31 -2.33 -1.40 21.13
CA GLU A 31 -3.24 -1.32 22.27
C GLU A 31 -3.45 0.13 22.72
N GLY A 32 -4.72 0.52 22.91
CA GLY A 32 -5.11 1.87 23.31
C GLY A 32 -4.95 2.95 22.22
N LYS A 33 -4.50 2.61 21.01
CA LYS A 33 -4.28 3.56 19.91
C LYS A 33 -5.38 3.50 18.86
N ALA A 34 -5.63 4.61 18.19
CA ALA A 34 -6.46 4.64 17.00
C ALA A 34 -5.71 4.03 15.80
N VAL A 35 -6.41 3.21 15.02
CA VAL A 35 -5.88 2.51 13.85
C VAL A 35 -6.80 2.67 12.65
N ILE A 36 -6.20 2.51 11.48
CA ILE A 36 -6.89 2.41 10.20
C ILE A 36 -6.52 1.06 9.60
N VAL A 37 -7.54 0.32 9.19
CA VAL A 37 -7.37 -0.93 8.43
C VAL A 37 -7.85 -0.70 7.02
N THR A 38 -6.97 -0.92 6.04
CA THR A 38 -7.30 -0.84 4.63
C THR A 38 -7.19 -2.20 3.96
N GLU A 39 -7.90 -2.39 2.85
CA GLU A 39 -7.63 -3.50 1.95
C GLU A 39 -6.15 -3.50 1.54
N LYS A 40 -5.54 -4.68 1.56
CA LYS A 40 -4.22 -4.88 0.99
C LYS A 40 -4.39 -5.19 -0.48
N MET A 41 -3.87 -4.29 -1.31
CA MET A 41 -3.87 -4.46 -2.76
C MET A 41 -2.68 -5.32 -3.20
N ASP A 42 -2.89 -6.16 -4.20
CA ASP A 42 -1.88 -7.02 -4.80
C ASP A 42 -1.34 -6.38 -6.08
N GLY A 43 -0.20 -5.70 -5.97
CA GLY A 43 0.44 -5.05 -7.09
C GLY A 43 1.91 -4.79 -6.83
N GLU A 44 2.41 -3.67 -7.34
CA GLU A 44 3.78 -3.22 -7.13
C GLU A 44 3.83 -1.94 -6.30
N ASN A 45 4.38 -2.07 -5.09
CA ASN A 45 4.75 -0.92 -4.28
C ASN A 45 5.54 0.13 -5.09
N THR A 46 5.04 1.35 -5.11
CA THR A 46 5.60 2.48 -5.86
C THR A 46 5.62 3.74 -5.00
N THR A 47 6.73 4.46 -5.05
CA THR A 47 6.92 5.73 -4.35
C THR A 47 7.08 6.86 -5.36
N LEU A 48 6.29 7.92 -5.20
CA LEU A 48 6.31 9.13 -6.00
C LEU A 48 6.96 10.27 -5.22
N TYR A 49 7.82 11.02 -5.88
CA TYR A 49 8.40 12.28 -5.41
C TYR A 49 8.05 13.39 -6.41
N SER A 50 8.48 14.60 -6.09
CA SER A 50 8.30 15.75 -6.96
C SER A 50 8.89 15.58 -8.36
N ASP A 51 10.00 14.87 -8.47
CA ASP A 51 10.88 14.80 -9.63
C ASP A 51 11.26 13.36 -10.03
N TYR A 52 10.74 12.35 -9.32
CA TYR A 52 11.16 10.97 -9.47
C TYR A 52 10.10 9.98 -8.99
N LEU A 53 10.22 8.73 -9.42
CA LEU A 53 9.54 7.60 -8.80
C LEU A 53 10.43 6.37 -8.80
N HIS A 54 10.17 5.46 -7.87
CA HIS A 54 10.75 4.13 -7.87
C HIS A 54 9.74 3.10 -7.37
N ALA A 55 9.93 1.83 -7.74
CA ALA A 55 9.20 0.73 -7.09
C ALA A 55 9.71 0.54 -5.65
N ARG A 56 9.49 -0.60 -5.01
CA ARG A 56 10.06 -0.80 -3.67
C ARG A 56 11.58 -0.65 -3.65
N SER A 57 12.30 -1.19 -4.64
CA SER A 57 13.74 -0.95 -4.76
C SER A 57 13.99 0.39 -5.45
N ILE A 58 14.99 1.15 -4.97
CA ILE A 58 15.29 2.49 -5.51
C ILE A 58 15.87 2.38 -6.93
N ASP A 59 16.61 1.30 -7.19
CA ASP A 59 17.30 1.00 -8.45
C ASP A 59 16.44 0.18 -9.44
N SER A 60 15.12 0.10 -9.22
CA SER A 60 14.25 -0.69 -10.07
C SER A 60 14.28 -0.23 -11.54
N ARG A 61 14.72 -1.14 -12.43
CA ARG A 61 14.84 -0.93 -13.88
C ARG A 61 13.49 -0.67 -14.55
N TYR A 62 13.47 -0.02 -15.70
CA TYR A 62 12.24 0.17 -16.47
C TYR A 62 11.44 -1.14 -16.67
N HIS A 63 10.11 -1.04 -16.58
CA HIS A 63 9.18 -2.11 -16.89
C HIS A 63 7.89 -1.50 -17.48
N PRO A 64 7.29 -2.08 -18.55
CA PRO A 64 6.11 -1.50 -19.21
C PRO A 64 4.92 -1.24 -18.28
N SER A 65 4.71 -2.08 -17.27
CA SER A 65 3.64 -1.88 -16.27
C SER A 65 3.76 -0.59 -15.44
N ARG A 66 4.91 0.10 -15.51
CA ARG A 66 5.15 1.35 -14.79
C ARG A 66 4.91 2.60 -15.65
N ALA A 67 4.61 2.43 -16.94
CA ALA A 67 4.40 3.56 -17.84
C ALA A 67 3.24 4.46 -17.36
N TRP A 68 2.13 3.85 -16.90
CA TRP A 68 0.98 4.60 -16.40
C TRP A 68 1.32 5.41 -15.15
N VAL A 69 1.94 4.80 -14.13
CA VAL A 69 2.30 5.50 -12.89
C VAL A 69 3.40 6.54 -13.11
N LYS A 70 4.26 6.36 -14.12
CA LYS A 70 5.22 7.39 -14.56
C LYS A 70 4.53 8.59 -15.18
N SER A 71 3.51 8.38 -16.01
CA SER A 71 2.68 9.46 -16.54
C SER A 71 1.96 10.21 -15.42
N LEU A 72 1.41 9.48 -14.44
CA LEU A 72 0.80 10.07 -13.24
C LEU A 72 1.81 10.96 -12.50
N GLN A 73 3.01 10.45 -12.22
CA GLN A 73 4.05 11.23 -11.53
C GLN A 73 4.43 12.50 -12.31
N GLY A 74 4.55 12.44 -13.64
CA GLY A 74 4.81 13.63 -14.45
C GLY A 74 3.70 14.69 -14.36
N LYS A 75 2.45 14.27 -14.14
CA LYS A 75 1.29 15.17 -14.02
C LYS A 75 1.17 15.81 -12.64
N ILE A 76 1.48 15.09 -11.56
CA ILE A 76 1.28 15.60 -10.19
C ILE A 76 2.57 15.94 -9.45
N GLY A 77 3.73 15.55 -9.98
CA GLY A 77 5.01 15.66 -9.29
C GLY A 77 5.32 17.08 -8.84
N TYR A 78 5.10 18.09 -9.69
CA TYR A 78 5.36 19.48 -9.32
C TYR A 78 4.51 19.99 -8.14
N GLN A 79 3.41 19.30 -7.80
CA GLN A 79 2.54 19.61 -6.67
C GLN A 79 2.98 18.91 -5.37
N ILE A 80 3.86 17.91 -5.45
CA ILE A 80 4.45 17.24 -4.30
C ILE A 80 5.58 18.14 -3.76
N PRO A 81 5.54 18.58 -2.50
CA PRO A 81 6.60 19.42 -1.95
C PRO A 81 7.97 18.75 -2.00
N ARG A 82 9.03 19.55 -2.12
CA ARG A 82 10.40 19.02 -2.15
C ARG A 82 10.70 18.26 -0.85
N GLY A 83 11.24 17.05 -0.98
CA GLY A 83 11.55 16.17 0.15
C GLY A 83 10.36 15.33 0.62
N TRP A 84 9.15 15.60 0.15
CA TRP A 84 7.98 14.76 0.42
C TRP A 84 7.92 13.59 -0.55
N ARG A 85 7.17 12.56 -0.15
CA ARG A 85 6.87 11.41 -1.00
C ARG A 85 5.50 10.82 -0.71
N ILE A 86 4.93 10.20 -1.73
CA ILE A 86 3.68 9.44 -1.66
C ILE A 86 4.02 7.98 -1.95
N CYS A 87 3.67 7.07 -1.05
CA CYS A 87 3.79 5.64 -1.30
C CYS A 87 2.39 5.05 -1.57
N GLY A 88 2.32 4.19 -2.58
CA GLY A 88 1.10 3.53 -3.01
C GLY A 88 1.38 2.22 -3.73
N GLU A 89 0.31 1.59 -4.18
CA GLU A 89 0.39 0.36 -4.97
C GLU A 89 0.09 0.67 -6.44
N ASN A 90 1.00 0.32 -7.33
CA ASN A 90 0.77 0.30 -8.78
C ASN A 90 0.08 -1.02 -9.14
N LEU A 91 -1.13 -0.91 -9.63
CA LEU A 91 -2.07 -1.99 -9.94
C LEU A 91 -2.34 -2.07 -11.44
N TYR A 92 -1.50 -1.45 -12.29
CA TYR A 92 -1.69 -1.54 -13.73
C TYR A 92 -1.60 -2.98 -14.22
N ALA A 93 -0.57 -3.72 -13.85
CA ALA A 93 -0.43 -5.13 -14.22
C ALA A 93 -1.11 -6.03 -13.20
N ARG A 94 -1.78 -7.08 -13.69
CA ARG A 94 -2.28 -8.19 -12.89
C ARG A 94 -1.11 -8.96 -12.27
N HIS A 95 -1.19 -9.17 -10.96
CA HIS A 95 -0.29 -10.05 -10.21
C HIS A 95 -1.01 -11.38 -9.94
N SER A 96 -1.18 -11.79 -8.68
CA SER A 96 -1.94 -12.98 -8.30
C SER A 96 -3.45 -12.73 -8.34
N ILE A 97 -3.88 -11.47 -8.18
CA ILE A 97 -5.29 -11.06 -8.18
C ILE A 97 -5.59 -10.21 -9.40
N GLU A 98 -6.67 -10.57 -10.11
CA GLU A 98 -7.25 -9.76 -11.16
C GLU A 98 -8.23 -8.75 -10.59
N TYR A 99 -8.06 -7.48 -10.96
CA TYR A 99 -8.97 -6.42 -10.61
C TYR A 99 -9.70 -5.91 -11.84
N SER A 100 -11.03 -6.00 -11.83
CA SER A 100 -11.88 -5.57 -12.94
C SER A 100 -12.52 -4.19 -12.75
N ASN A 101 -12.47 -3.61 -11.54
CA ASN A 101 -13.20 -2.40 -11.16
C ASN A 101 -12.36 -1.45 -10.28
N LEU A 102 -11.10 -1.18 -10.67
CA LEU A 102 -10.24 -0.27 -9.91
C LEU A 102 -10.69 1.19 -10.05
N LYS A 103 -10.59 1.96 -8.95
CA LYS A 103 -10.78 3.42 -8.99
C LYS A 103 -9.66 4.14 -9.74
N SER A 104 -8.46 3.56 -9.70
CA SER A 104 -7.23 4.08 -10.29
C SER A 104 -6.21 2.94 -10.34
N PHE A 105 -5.29 2.97 -11.31
CA PHE A 105 -4.16 2.05 -11.32
C PHE A 105 -3.09 2.38 -10.28
N PHE A 106 -3.17 3.51 -9.61
CA PHE A 106 -2.35 3.80 -8.43
C PHE A 106 -3.24 4.15 -7.24
N LEU A 107 -3.14 3.36 -6.18
CA LEU A 107 -3.82 3.59 -4.92
C LEU A 107 -2.80 3.93 -3.84
N ALA A 108 -2.81 5.18 -3.38
CA ALA A 108 -1.87 5.69 -2.39
C ALA A 108 -2.30 5.33 -0.96
N PHE A 109 -1.35 4.88 -0.13
CA PHE A 109 -1.63 4.43 1.24
C PHE A 109 -0.81 5.17 2.32
N SER A 110 0.19 5.97 1.94
CA SER A 110 0.91 6.83 2.90
C SER A 110 1.57 8.03 2.23
N VAL A 111 1.64 9.14 2.97
CA VAL A 111 2.38 10.34 2.59
C VAL A 111 3.43 10.61 3.66
N TRP A 112 4.61 11.03 3.24
CA TRP A 112 5.74 11.29 4.12
C TRP A 112 6.33 12.65 3.81
N ASN A 113 6.65 13.42 4.86
CA ASN A 113 7.20 14.75 4.73
C ASN A 113 8.74 14.75 4.62
N GLU A 114 9.34 15.94 4.52
CA GLU A 114 10.77 16.16 4.40
C GLU A 114 11.58 15.68 5.61
N ARG A 115 10.93 15.57 6.78
CA ARG A 115 11.50 15.06 8.04
C ARG A 115 11.37 13.54 8.17
N ASN A 116 10.95 12.86 7.10
CA ASN A 116 10.73 11.42 7.07
C ASN A 116 9.67 10.94 8.08
N ILE A 117 8.68 11.78 8.36
CA ILE A 117 7.53 11.45 9.20
C ILE A 117 6.37 11.08 8.28
N CYS A 118 5.76 9.91 8.52
CA CYS A 118 4.52 9.54 7.88
C CYS A 118 3.41 10.41 8.47
N LEU A 119 2.64 11.07 7.61
CA LEU A 119 1.52 11.88 8.05
C LEU A 119 0.46 11.02 8.75
N SER A 120 -0.38 11.67 9.54
CA SER A 120 -1.61 11.04 10.04
C SER A 120 -2.46 10.54 8.86
N TRP A 121 -3.36 9.59 9.10
CA TRP A 121 -4.27 9.13 8.07
C TRP A 121 -5.17 10.26 7.56
N GLN A 122 -5.64 11.13 8.46
CA GLN A 122 -6.47 12.28 8.09
C GLN A 122 -5.72 13.23 7.14
N ASP A 123 -4.49 13.62 7.48
CA ASP A 123 -3.68 14.50 6.64
C ASP A 123 -3.26 13.82 5.34
N THR A 124 -2.99 12.51 5.38
CA THR A 124 -2.76 11.69 4.19
C THR A 124 -3.96 11.79 3.26
N GLN A 125 -5.19 11.54 3.75
CA GLN A 125 -6.39 11.59 2.92
C GLN A 125 -6.65 13.00 2.36
N LEU A 126 -6.43 14.06 3.16
CA LEU A 126 -6.56 15.44 2.70
C LEU A 126 -5.59 15.76 1.56
N PHE A 127 -4.31 15.39 1.74
CA PHE A 127 -3.27 15.59 0.73
C PHE A 127 -3.54 14.80 -0.55
N LEU A 128 -3.95 13.53 -0.43
CA LEU A 128 -4.31 12.70 -1.58
C LEU A 128 -5.51 13.29 -2.34
N LYS A 129 -6.52 13.79 -1.63
CA LYS A 129 -7.69 14.44 -2.23
C LYS A 129 -7.30 15.69 -3.04
N GLN A 130 -6.38 16.51 -2.52
CA GLN A 130 -5.88 17.70 -3.25
C GLN A 130 -5.20 17.33 -4.58
N LEU A 131 -4.52 16.18 -4.63
CA LEU A 131 -3.85 15.68 -5.83
C LEU A 131 -4.73 14.81 -6.73
N GLY A 132 -6.01 14.61 -6.39
CA GLY A 132 -6.91 13.73 -7.14
C GLY A 132 -6.53 12.25 -7.05
N LEU A 133 -5.84 11.83 -5.99
CA LEU A 133 -5.42 10.45 -5.76
C LEU A 133 -6.41 9.70 -4.87
N ALA A 134 -6.65 8.43 -5.19
CA ALA A 134 -7.44 7.52 -4.38
C ALA A 134 -6.56 6.67 -3.46
N SER A 135 -7.11 6.24 -2.32
CA SER A 135 -6.51 5.22 -1.45
C SER A 135 -7.24 3.89 -1.54
N PRO A 136 -6.64 2.79 -1.03
CA PRO A 136 -7.35 1.53 -0.84
C PRO A 136 -8.59 1.70 0.05
N LYS A 137 -9.53 0.77 -0.04
CA LYS A 137 -10.77 0.79 0.74
C LYS A 137 -10.45 0.69 2.23
N VAL A 138 -11.00 1.61 3.03
CA VAL A 138 -10.96 1.50 4.49
C VAL A 138 -11.97 0.44 4.92
N LEU A 139 -11.50 -0.55 5.66
CA LEU A 139 -12.26 -1.68 6.20
C LEU A 139 -12.62 -1.44 7.68
N TYR A 140 -11.79 -0.69 8.40
CA TYR A 140 -12.02 -0.32 9.79
C TYR A 140 -11.30 1.00 10.12
N SER A 141 -11.91 1.81 10.99
CA SER A 141 -11.33 3.04 11.54
C SER A 141 -11.82 3.23 12.96
N GLY A 142 -10.92 3.24 13.94
CA GLY A 142 -11.28 3.35 15.34
C GLY A 142 -10.15 2.95 16.27
N LEU A 143 -10.43 2.85 17.58
CA LEU A 143 -9.47 2.30 18.53
C LEU A 143 -9.15 0.85 18.21
N TRP A 144 -7.92 0.42 18.46
CA TRP A 144 -7.52 -0.97 18.28
C TRP A 144 -8.47 -1.92 19.01
N CYS A 145 -9.12 -2.79 18.25
CA CYS A 145 -9.92 -3.89 18.75
C CYS A 145 -9.56 -5.15 17.96
N GLU A 146 -8.67 -5.97 18.52
CA GLU A 146 -8.19 -7.18 17.86
C GLU A 146 -9.34 -8.09 17.42
N THR A 147 -10.34 -8.30 18.28
CA THR A 147 -11.50 -9.14 17.98
C THR A 147 -12.26 -8.66 16.74
N GLN A 148 -12.52 -7.36 16.63
CA GLN A 148 -13.21 -6.78 15.47
C GLN A 148 -12.37 -6.89 14.20
N ILE A 149 -11.06 -6.60 14.30
CA ILE A 149 -10.14 -6.64 13.15
C ILE A 149 -9.98 -8.07 12.62
N ARG A 150 -9.92 -9.07 13.52
CA ARG A 150 -9.88 -10.49 13.13
C ARG A 150 -11.17 -10.98 12.48
N GLN A 151 -12.30 -10.31 12.73
CA GLN A 151 -13.61 -10.63 12.15
C GLN A 151 -13.89 -9.90 10.83
N ILE A 152 -12.97 -9.06 10.33
CA ILE A 152 -13.10 -8.42 9.02
C ILE A 152 -13.30 -9.50 7.96
N LYS A 153 -14.46 -9.48 7.31
CA LYS A 153 -14.80 -10.40 6.23
C LYS A 153 -14.15 -9.91 4.94
N LEU A 154 -13.35 -10.77 4.33
CA LEU A 154 -12.73 -10.54 3.03
C LEU A 154 -13.26 -11.56 2.02
N ASP A 155 -13.45 -11.14 0.78
CA ASP A 155 -13.58 -12.06 -0.35
C ASP A 155 -12.17 -12.50 -0.74
N LEU A 156 -11.74 -13.64 -0.19
CA LEU A 156 -10.38 -14.14 -0.39
C LEU A 156 -10.09 -14.54 -1.83
N HIS A 157 -11.05 -14.55 -2.76
CA HIS A 157 -10.77 -14.73 -4.18
C HIS A 157 -10.34 -13.42 -4.86
N LYS A 158 -10.71 -12.27 -4.27
CA LYS A 158 -10.51 -10.93 -4.85
C LYS A 158 -9.64 -10.02 -3.99
N GLN A 159 -9.35 -10.42 -2.75
CA GLN A 159 -8.62 -9.63 -1.78
C GLN A 159 -7.47 -10.44 -1.20
N GLU A 160 -6.27 -9.88 -1.24
CA GLU A 160 -5.07 -10.50 -0.66
C GLU A 160 -5.14 -10.52 0.87
N GLY A 161 -5.69 -9.47 1.46
CA GLY A 161 -5.68 -9.29 2.89
C GLY A 161 -5.97 -7.85 3.30
N TYR A 162 -5.40 -7.43 4.43
CA TYR A 162 -5.51 -6.07 4.92
C TYR A 162 -4.21 -5.56 5.53
N VAL A 163 -4.07 -4.24 5.57
CA VAL A 163 -2.98 -3.53 6.26
C VAL A 163 -3.58 -2.73 7.40
N VAL A 164 -3.01 -2.87 8.59
CA VAL A 164 -3.29 -2.03 9.75
C VAL A 164 -2.19 -0.99 9.85
N ARG A 165 -2.54 0.27 10.05
CA ARG A 165 -1.61 1.31 10.47
C ARG A 165 -2.15 2.11 11.65
N LEU A 166 -1.26 2.74 12.42
CA LEU A 166 -1.67 3.81 13.34
C LEU A 166 -2.36 4.93 12.57
N ALA A 167 -3.43 5.46 13.14
CA ALA A 167 -4.16 6.60 12.56
C ALA A 167 -3.33 7.88 12.65
N ASP A 168 -2.54 8.04 13.72
CA ASP A 168 -1.65 9.17 13.92
C ASP A 168 -0.40 9.11 13.03
N SER A 169 0.34 10.22 13.01
CA SER A 169 1.66 10.29 12.38
C SER A 169 2.71 9.47 13.14
N PHE A 170 3.71 8.95 12.43
CA PHE A 170 4.82 8.22 13.04
C PHE A 170 6.12 8.44 12.26
N SER A 171 7.25 8.27 12.94
CA SER A 171 8.57 8.35 12.32
C SER A 171 8.84 7.15 11.42
N TYR A 172 9.79 7.27 10.50
CA TYR A 172 10.17 6.16 9.64
C TYR A 172 10.80 5.01 10.42
N GLU A 173 11.52 5.33 11.49
CA GLU A 173 12.15 4.40 12.41
C GLU A 173 11.10 3.56 13.16
N ASP A 174 9.94 4.16 13.46
CA ASP A 174 8.82 3.49 14.14
C ASP A 174 7.90 2.71 13.19
N PHE A 175 8.22 2.62 11.89
CA PHE A 175 7.34 1.98 10.90
C PHE A 175 6.95 0.55 11.30
N ALA A 176 7.92 -0.25 11.73
CA ALA A 176 7.67 -1.63 12.13
C ALA A 176 6.82 -1.75 13.40
N GLN A 177 6.64 -0.67 14.17
CA GLN A 177 5.74 -0.60 15.33
C GLN A 177 4.44 0.14 15.02
N SER A 178 4.28 0.62 13.79
CA SER A 178 3.17 1.48 13.38
C SER A 178 2.32 0.87 12.28
N VAL A 179 2.83 -0.14 11.58
CA VAL A 179 2.15 -0.79 10.45
C VAL A 179 2.32 -2.30 10.56
N ALA A 180 1.24 -3.04 10.29
CA ALA A 180 1.27 -4.49 10.17
C ALA A 180 0.31 -4.95 9.06
N LYS A 181 0.46 -6.18 8.56
CA LYS A 181 -0.42 -6.74 7.53
C LYS A 181 -0.94 -8.12 7.93
N TRP A 182 -2.13 -8.44 7.45
CA TRP A 182 -2.63 -9.80 7.37
C TRP A 182 -2.77 -10.17 5.90
N VAL A 183 -2.31 -11.36 5.55
CA VAL A 183 -2.35 -11.91 4.18
C VAL A 183 -2.98 -13.31 4.25
N ARG A 184 -3.86 -13.61 3.30
CA ARG A 184 -4.49 -14.93 3.13
C ARG A 184 -3.45 -16.04 2.93
N ALA A 185 -3.83 -17.29 3.22
CA ALA A 185 -3.01 -18.44 2.86
C ALA A 185 -2.83 -18.50 1.33
N ASP A 186 -1.71 -19.06 0.88
CA ASP A 186 -1.47 -19.42 -0.53
C ASP A 186 -1.55 -18.25 -1.54
N HIS A 187 -1.30 -17.01 -1.09
CA HIS A 187 -1.35 -15.82 -1.96
C HIS A 187 -0.32 -15.83 -3.10
N VAL A 188 0.79 -16.55 -2.92
CA VAL A 188 1.82 -16.75 -3.94
C VAL A 188 1.90 -18.25 -4.24
N THR A 189 1.30 -18.67 -5.35
CA THR A 189 1.27 -20.09 -5.77
C THR A 189 1.88 -20.31 -7.15
N THR A 190 2.28 -19.26 -7.87
CA THR A 190 2.92 -19.41 -9.19
C THR A 190 4.38 -18.96 -9.13
N ASP A 191 5.29 -19.92 -9.35
CA ASP A 191 6.76 -19.75 -9.32
C ASP A 191 7.30 -18.79 -10.40
N THR A 192 6.45 -18.35 -11.34
CA THR A 192 6.87 -17.38 -12.35
C THR A 192 6.66 -15.97 -11.80
N HIS A 193 7.76 -15.33 -11.40
CA HIS A 193 7.75 -13.93 -11.00
C HIS A 193 6.99 -13.11 -12.07
N TRP A 194 5.93 -12.42 -11.67
CA TRP A 194 5.03 -11.67 -12.58
C TRP A 194 5.75 -10.73 -13.56
N MET A 195 6.99 -10.32 -13.25
CA MET A 195 7.87 -9.50 -14.09
C MET A 195 8.41 -10.21 -15.33
N HIS A 196 8.33 -11.54 -15.41
CA HIS A 196 8.80 -12.35 -16.54
C HIS A 196 7.67 -12.89 -17.41
N SER A 197 6.42 -12.66 -17.02
CA SER A 197 5.24 -13.01 -17.79
C SER A 197 4.77 -11.84 -18.66
N GLU A 198 3.89 -12.12 -19.62
CA GLU A 198 3.22 -11.07 -20.38
C GLU A 198 2.47 -10.12 -19.45
N VAL A 199 2.57 -8.81 -19.71
CA VAL A 199 1.88 -7.79 -18.92
C VAL A 199 0.40 -7.80 -19.27
N VAL A 200 -0.42 -8.37 -18.39
CA VAL A 200 -1.89 -8.31 -18.49
C VAL A 200 -2.40 -7.12 -17.67
N PRO A 201 -3.01 -6.09 -18.29
CA PRO A 201 -3.54 -4.96 -17.54
C PRO A 201 -4.78 -5.33 -16.72
N ASN A 202 -4.91 -4.78 -15.51
CA ASN A 202 -6.17 -4.72 -14.79
C ASN A 202 -7.13 -3.70 -15.43
N SER A 203 -8.39 -3.67 -14.99
CA SER A 203 -9.41 -2.75 -15.50
C SER A 203 -9.85 -1.73 -14.46
N LEU A 204 -10.10 -0.50 -14.93
CA LEU A 204 -10.74 0.54 -14.14
C LEU A 204 -12.26 0.33 -14.12
N VAL A 205 -12.92 0.84 -13.08
CA VAL A 205 -14.38 0.94 -13.07
C VAL A 205 -14.83 1.75 -14.30
N SER A 206 -15.80 1.23 -15.04
CA SER A 206 -16.44 1.99 -16.11
C SER A 206 -17.08 3.23 -15.50
N GLN A 207 -16.67 4.41 -15.95
CA GLN A 207 -17.49 5.60 -15.72
C GLN A 207 -18.71 5.43 -16.61
N GLY A 208 -19.85 5.06 -16.02
CA GLY A 208 -21.11 5.06 -16.73
C GLY A 208 -21.36 6.46 -17.31
N GLU A 209 -21.76 6.50 -18.58
CA GLU A 209 -22.33 7.67 -19.24
C GLU A 209 -23.49 8.27 -18.44
#